data_AF-A0A6J3K4W7-F1
#
_entry.id   AF-A0A6J3K4W7-F1
#
_cell.length_a   1.000
_cell.length_b   1.000
_cell.length_c   1.000
_cell.angle_alpha   90.00
_cell.angle_beta   90.00
_cell.angle_gamma   90.00
#
_symmetry.space_group_name_H-M   'P 1'
#
loop_
_entity.id
_entity.type
_entity.pdbx_description
1 polymer ?
#
loop_
_entity_poly.entity_id
_entity_poly.type
_entity_poly.pdbx_seq_one_letter_code
_entity_poly.pdbx_strand_id
1 'polypeptide(L)'
;MGKLILIYPNVLQVSKTITNAKDEKEIFICIFFLIGHLAFLYICCYSGQLIIDRSLNVFKDSYNSTWYCMPLEAQRLLLFIMLRSSTESVINIFEFFVASHAGYSKLLSTSFSYFTMIYSSQ
;
A
#
# COMPACT_ATOMS: atom_id res chain seq x y z
N MET A 1 17.56 6.96 8.85
CA MET A 1 17.48 6.24 10.15
C MET A 1 16.25 6.59 11.00
N GLY A 2 15.75 7.82 11.01
CA GLY A 2 14.59 8.19 11.87
C GLY A 2 13.20 7.67 11.45
N LYS A 3 13.12 6.95 10.33
CA LYS A 3 11.85 6.65 9.65
C LYS A 3 11.36 5.19 9.84
N LEU A 4 12.20 4.30 10.39
CA LEU A 4 11.84 2.93 10.80
C LEU A 4 11.04 2.92 12.13
N ILE A 5 11.05 4.02 12.87
CA ILE A 5 10.62 4.12 14.27
C ILE A 5 9.09 4.04 14.43
N LEU A 6 8.29 4.17 13.36
CA LEU A 6 6.81 4.12 13.45
C LEU A 6 6.19 2.76 13.10
N ILE A 7 6.84 1.96 12.24
CA ILE A 7 6.43 0.57 11.96
C ILE A 7 6.96 -0.36 13.06
N TYR A 8 8.15 -0.06 13.58
CA TYR A 8 8.81 -0.79 14.66
C TYR A 8 7.93 -0.98 15.92
N PRO A 9 7.22 0.02 16.47
CA PRO A 9 6.36 -0.16 17.65
C PRO A 9 5.11 -0.98 17.36
N ASN A 10 4.48 -0.86 16.19
CA ASN A 10 3.32 -1.70 15.83
C ASN A 10 3.73 -3.17 15.67
N VAL A 11 4.85 -3.43 15.01
CA VAL A 11 5.40 -4.80 14.86
C VAL A 11 5.88 -5.35 16.20
N LEU A 12 6.53 -4.53 17.04
CA LEU A 12 6.96 -4.93 18.38
C LEU A 12 5.81 -5.16 19.36
N GLN A 13 4.71 -4.41 19.24
CA GLN A 13 3.55 -4.58 20.11
C GLN A 13 2.78 -5.85 19.75
N VAL A 14 2.68 -6.16 18.46
CA VAL A 14 2.16 -7.44 17.97
C VAL A 14 3.09 -8.60 18.34
N SER A 15 4.41 -8.47 18.22
CA SER A 15 5.33 -9.55 18.60
C SER A 15 5.38 -9.79 20.11
N LYS A 16 5.31 -8.73 20.93
CA LYS A 16 5.24 -8.83 22.40
C LYS A 16 3.95 -9.46 22.91
N THR A 17 2.82 -9.19 22.27
CA THR A 17 1.54 -9.85 22.60
C THR A 17 1.57 -11.34 22.23
N ILE A 18 2.23 -11.70 21.11
CA ILE A 18 2.43 -13.10 20.69
C ILE A 18 3.37 -13.87 21.63
N THR A 19 4.48 -13.25 22.09
CA THR A 19 5.43 -13.92 23.00
C THR A 19 4.96 -13.99 24.45
N ASN A 20 4.03 -13.13 24.85
CA ASN A 20 3.46 -13.11 26.20
C ASN A 20 2.19 -13.97 26.34
N ALA A 21 1.57 -14.38 25.22
CA ALA A 21 0.41 -15.26 25.21
C ALA A 21 0.81 -16.68 25.66
N LYS A 22 0.63 -16.97 26.95
CA LYS A 22 0.84 -18.29 27.54
C LYS A 22 -0.42 -19.16 27.57
N ASP A 23 -1.58 -18.58 27.24
CA ASP A 23 -2.89 -19.22 27.31
C ASP A 23 -3.47 -19.44 25.90
N GLU A 24 -4.08 -20.60 25.64
CA GLU A 24 -4.56 -21.00 24.30
C GLU A 24 -5.57 -20.00 23.71
N LYS A 25 -6.34 -19.34 24.58
CA LYS A 25 -7.33 -18.33 24.20
C LYS A 25 -6.70 -17.01 23.75
N GLU A 26 -5.59 -16.60 24.37
CA GLU A 26 -4.89 -15.38 23.98
C GLU A 26 -4.21 -15.52 22.63
N ILE A 27 -3.68 -16.70 22.32
CA ILE A 27 -3.10 -17.02 21.01
C ILE A 27 -4.16 -16.87 19.91
N PHE A 28 -5.37 -17.41 20.14
CA PHE A 28 -6.49 -17.29 19.19
C PHE A 28 -6.89 -15.83 18.92
N ILE A 29 -6.98 -15.02 19.98
CA ILE A 29 -7.31 -13.59 19.88
C ILE A 29 -6.21 -12.83 19.13
N CYS A 30 -4.94 -13.13 19.40
CA CYS A 30 -3.81 -12.51 18.70
C CYS A 30 -3.79 -12.84 17.21
N ILE A 31 -4.05 -14.10 16.83
CA ILE A 31 -4.11 -14.52 15.42
C ILE A 31 -5.25 -13.80 14.71
N PHE A 32 -6.44 -13.72 15.33
CA PHE A 32 -7.58 -13.03 14.73
C PHE A 32 -7.30 -11.53 14.53
N PHE A 33 -6.68 -10.87 15.51
CA PHE A 33 -6.30 -9.47 15.41
C PHE A 33 -5.26 -9.23 14.30
N LEU A 34 -4.27 -10.11 14.18
CA LEU A 34 -3.27 -10.08 13.11
C LEU A 34 -3.92 -10.18 11.73
N ILE A 35 -4.83 -11.14 11.54
CA ILE A 35 -5.56 -11.33 10.29
C ILE A 35 -6.40 -10.10 9.97
N GLY A 36 -7.10 -9.54 10.95
CA GLY A 36 -7.89 -8.32 10.77
C GLY A 36 -7.04 -7.13 10.32
N HIS A 37 -5.88 -6.93 10.94
CA HIS A 37 -4.96 -5.86 10.59
C HIS A 37 -4.37 -6.04 9.17
N LEU A 38 -3.99 -7.26 8.81
CA LEU A 38 -3.51 -7.58 7.46
C LEU A 38 -4.60 -7.36 6.41
N ALA A 39 -5.84 -7.77 6.69
CA ALA A 39 -6.98 -7.55 5.80
C ALA A 39 -7.27 -6.05 5.61
N PHE A 40 -7.22 -5.25 6.68
CA PHE A 40 -7.40 -3.81 6.59
C PHE A 40 -6.31 -3.15 5.73
N LEU A 41 -5.04 -3.50 5.95
CA LEU A 41 -3.93 -3.02 5.13
C LEU A 41 -4.09 -3.43 3.66
N TYR A 42 -4.54 -4.66 3.40
CA TYR A 42 -4.82 -5.14 2.06
C TYR A 42 -5.91 -4.31 1.36
N ILE A 43 -7.03 -4.02 2.03
CA ILE A 43 -8.13 -3.20 1.48
C ILE A 43 -7.63 -1.78 1.15
N CYS A 44 -6.82 -1.18 2.02
CA CYS A 44 -6.21 0.12 1.76
C CYS A 44 -5.29 0.09 0.52
N CYS A 45 -4.44 -0.94 0.40
CA CYS A 45 -3.56 -1.11 -0.77
C CYS A 45 -4.35 -1.36 -2.06
N TYR A 46 -5.42 -2.15 -1.98
CA TYR A 46 -6.31 -2.43 -3.10
C TYR A 46 -7.03 -1.18 -3.59
N SER A 47 -7.53 -0.36 -2.66
CA SER A 47 -8.17 0.92 -2.98
C SER A 47 -7.21 1.88 -3.67
N GLY A 48 -5.95 1.94 -3.20
CA GLY A 48 -4.89 2.74 -3.85
C GLY A 48 -4.58 2.27 -5.27
N GLN A 49 -4.46 0.96 -5.49
CA GLN A 49 -4.29 0.37 -6.82
C GLN A 49 -5.44 0.67 -7.76
N LEU A 50 -6.68 0.56 -7.29
CA LEU A 50 -7.87 0.82 -8.10
C LEU A 50 -7.92 2.26 -8.62
N ILE A 51 -7.47 3.22 -7.80
CA ILE A 51 -7.40 4.64 -8.20
C ILE A 51 -6.35 4.83 -9.29
N ILE A 52 -5.16 4.24 -9.13
CA ILE A 52 -4.07 4.30 -10.11
C ILE A 52 -4.48 3.68 -11.45
N ASP A 53 -5.10 2.50 -11.40
CA ASP A 53 -5.51 1.77 -12.60
C ASP A 53 -6.62 2.52 -13.36
N ARG A 54 -7.57 3.12 -12.63
CA ARG A 54 -8.59 3.98 -13.23
C ARG A 54 -8.00 5.25 -13.85
N SER A 55 -7.03 5.91 -13.21
CA SER A 55 -6.39 7.09 -13.79
C SER A 55 -5.61 6.75 -15.07
N LEU A 56 -4.93 5.59 -15.09
CA LEU A 56 -4.20 5.11 -16.26
C LEU A 56 -5.14 4.73 -17.42
N ASN A 57 -6.29 4.10 -17.13
CA ASN A 57 -7.28 3.80 -18.16
C ASN A 57 -7.87 5.07 -18.79
N VAL A 58 -8.20 6.08 -17.99
CA VAL A 58 -8.67 7.39 -18.51
C VAL A 58 -7.61 8.05 -19.38
N PHE A 59 -6.32 7.97 -18.99
CA PHE A 59 -5.22 8.44 -19.81
C PHE A 59 -5.15 7.71 -21.16
N LYS A 60 -5.23 6.37 -21.14
CA LYS A 60 -5.13 5.53 -22.33
C LYS A 60 -6.28 5.76 -23.32
N ASP A 61 -7.51 5.86 -22.81
CA ASP A 61 -8.70 6.12 -23.62
C ASP A 61 -8.66 7.53 -24.23
N SER A 62 -8.24 8.52 -23.45
CA SER A 62 -8.07 9.89 -23.93
C SER A 62 -6.97 9.99 -24.99
N TYR A 63 -5.84 9.29 -24.80
CA TYR A 63 -4.72 9.25 -25.73
C TYR A 63 -5.09 8.59 -27.07
N ASN A 64 -5.89 7.52 -27.03
CA ASN A 64 -6.31 6.78 -28.22
C ASN A 64 -7.49 7.43 -28.97
N SER A 65 -8.08 8.50 -28.41
CA SER A 65 -9.11 9.29 -29.07
C SER A 65 -8.53 10.19 -30.17
N THR A 66 -9.36 10.71 -31.07
CA THR A 66 -8.95 11.70 -32.08
C THR A 66 -8.81 13.11 -31.49
N TRP A 67 -8.08 13.25 -30.37
CA TRP A 67 -7.86 14.51 -29.65
C TRP A 67 -7.15 15.57 -30.51
N TYR A 68 -6.41 15.14 -31.53
CA TYR A 68 -5.74 16.00 -32.51
C TYR A 68 -6.70 16.69 -33.50
N CYS A 69 -7.95 16.23 -33.60
CA CYS A 69 -8.99 16.88 -34.43
C CYS A 69 -9.83 17.90 -33.63
N MET A 70 -9.59 18.07 -32.34
CA MET A 70 -10.34 19.00 -31.49
C MET A 70 -9.85 20.45 -31.65
N PRO A 71 -10.68 21.46 -31.32
CA PRO A 71 -10.24 22.85 -31.27
C PRO A 71 -9.06 23.04 -30.31
N LEU A 72 -8.17 23.99 -30.62
CA LEU A 72 -6.92 24.23 -29.87
C LEU A 72 -7.12 24.39 -28.35
N GLU A 73 -8.20 25.05 -27.92
CA GLU A 73 -8.53 25.24 -26.50
C GLU A 73 -8.87 23.92 -25.80
N ALA A 74 -9.65 23.06 -26.46
CA ALA A 74 -9.99 21.73 -25.95
C ALA A 74 -8.76 20.81 -25.92
N GLN A 75 -7.90 20.89 -26.93
CA GLN A 75 -6.66 20.11 -27.02
C GLN A 75 -5.70 20.43 -25.86
N ARG A 76 -5.52 21.72 -25.52
CA ARG A 76 -4.69 22.17 -24.39
C ARG A 76 -5.24 21.65 -23.06
N LEU A 77 -6.54 21.75 -22.84
CA LEU A 77 -7.20 21.21 -21.64
C LEU A 77 -7.01 19.69 -21.51
N LEU A 78 -7.16 18.96 -22.60
CA LEU A 78 -7.00 17.50 -22.64
C LEU A 78 -5.55 17.08 -22.34
N LEU A 79 -4.57 17.81 -22.86
CA LEU A 79 -3.14 17.60 -22.55
C LEU A 79 -2.84 17.82 -21.05
N PHE A 80 -3.43 18.85 -20.42
CA PHE A 80 -3.29 19.04 -18.97
C PHE A 80 -3.89 17.90 -18.15
N ILE A 81 -5.06 17.38 -18.58
CA ILE A 81 -5.71 16.23 -17.94
C ILE A 81 -4.84 14.98 -18.09
N MET A 82 -4.35 14.71 -19.31
CA MET A 82 -3.44 13.59 -19.60
C MET A 82 -2.16 13.68 -18.77
N LEU A 83 -1.52 14.84 -18.74
CA LEU A 83 -0.30 15.08 -17.95
C LEU A 83 -0.53 14.80 -16.47
N ARG A 84 -1.63 15.31 -15.90
CA ARG A 84 -2.01 15.09 -14.50
C ARG A 84 -2.38 13.63 -14.19
N SER A 85 -2.95 12.91 -15.16
CA SER A 85 -3.26 11.47 -15.01
C SER A 85 -2.05 10.56 -15.23
N SER A 86 -1.02 11.04 -15.96
CA SER A 86 0.23 10.32 -16.23
C SER A 86 1.27 10.48 -15.13
N THR A 87 1.21 11.57 -14.34
CA THR A 87 1.91 11.64 -13.07
C THR A 87 1.25 10.62 -12.18
N GLU A 88 1.88 9.45 -12.08
CA GLU A 88 1.38 8.32 -11.31
C GLU A 88 0.83 8.87 -9.99
N SER A 89 -0.48 8.72 -9.77
CA SER A 89 -1.08 9.01 -8.47
C SER A 89 -0.69 7.88 -7.53
N VAL A 90 0.62 7.68 -7.38
CA VAL A 90 1.25 6.90 -6.35
C VAL A 90 0.79 7.57 -5.08
N ILE A 91 -0.24 6.97 -4.47
CA ILE A 91 -0.60 7.27 -3.10
C ILE A 91 0.55 6.69 -2.29
N ASN A 92 1.59 7.51 -2.16
CA ASN A 92 2.68 7.29 -1.26
C ASN A 92 2.11 7.51 0.12
N ILE A 93 1.71 6.42 0.77
CA ILE A 93 1.34 6.46 2.17
C ILE A 93 2.60 6.86 2.91
N PHE A 94 2.59 8.09 3.42
CA PHE A 94 3.65 8.66 4.22
C PHE A 94 5.04 8.70 3.53
N GLU A 95 5.10 8.74 2.19
CA GLU A 95 6.39 8.77 1.44
C GLU A 95 7.25 7.49 1.57
N PHE A 96 6.74 6.43 2.22
CA PHE A 96 7.47 5.15 2.40
C PHE A 96 6.98 4.02 1.54
N PHE A 97 5.69 4.05 1.24
CA PHE A 97 4.99 2.91 0.72
C PHE A 97 4.06 3.36 -0.39
N VAL A 98 4.38 2.90 -1.59
CA VAL A 98 3.46 2.94 -2.71
C VAL A 98 2.30 2.02 -2.35
N ALA A 99 1.09 2.58 -2.18
CA ALA A 99 -0.15 1.83 -2.00
C ALA A 99 -0.39 0.93 -3.23
N SER A 100 0.30 -0.21 -3.23
CA SER A 100 0.42 -1.13 -4.35
C SER A 100 0.53 -2.55 -3.83
N HIS A 101 0.14 -3.50 -4.69
CA HIS A 101 0.27 -4.92 -4.36
C HIS A 101 1.74 -5.31 -4.13
N ALA A 102 2.66 -4.72 -4.90
CA ALA A 102 4.10 -4.90 -4.73
C ALA A 102 4.64 -4.33 -3.41
N GLY A 103 4.11 -3.18 -2.97
CA GLY A 103 4.42 -2.64 -1.63
C GLY A 103 4.02 -3.65 -0.56
N TYR A 104 2.79 -4.16 -0.61
CA TYR A 104 2.22 -5.03 0.41
C TYR A 104 3.04 -6.31 0.60
N SER A 105 3.46 -6.94 -0.49
CA SER A 105 4.31 -8.15 -0.41
C SER A 105 5.66 -7.87 0.23
N LYS A 106 6.29 -6.72 -0.08
CA LYS A 106 7.57 -6.31 0.50
C LYS A 106 7.45 -6.06 2.01
N LEU A 107 6.34 -5.46 2.43
CA LEU A 107 6.06 -5.20 3.84
C LEU A 107 5.84 -6.50 4.62
N LEU A 108 5.04 -7.43 4.08
CA LEU A 108 4.88 -8.78 4.63
C LEU A 108 6.22 -9.52 4.77
N SER A 109 7.01 -9.55 3.69
CA SER A 109 8.32 -10.22 3.70
C SER A 109 9.24 -9.63 4.77
N THR A 110 9.26 -8.32 4.91
CA THR A 110 10.07 -7.63 5.93
C THR A 110 9.60 -7.98 7.34
N SER A 111 8.29 -7.96 7.58
CA SER A 111 7.70 -8.36 8.86
C SER A 111 8.03 -9.80 9.24
N PHE A 112 7.94 -10.75 8.29
CA PHE A 112 8.34 -12.15 8.51
C PHE A 112 9.83 -12.27 8.82
N SER A 113 10.70 -11.58 8.09
CA SER A 113 12.14 -11.59 8.37
C SER A 113 12.46 -11.10 9.79
N TYR A 114 11.81 -10.02 10.24
CA TYR A 114 11.96 -9.52 11.61
C TYR A 114 11.46 -10.52 12.66
N PHE A 115 10.32 -11.15 12.41
CA PHE A 115 9.78 -12.20 13.28
C PHE A 115 10.77 -13.36 13.44
N THR A 116 11.29 -13.89 12.32
CA THR A 116 12.28 -14.97 12.32
C THR A 116 13.56 -14.58 13.03
N MET A 117 14.05 -13.34 12.83
CA MET A 117 15.25 -12.85 13.50
C MET A 117 15.09 -12.83 15.03
N ILE A 118 13.97 -12.31 15.53
CA ILE A 118 13.67 -12.28 16.97
C ILE A 118 13.56 -13.70 17.51
N TYR A 119 12.85 -14.58 16.82
CA TYR A 119 12.71 -15.99 17.22
C TYR A 119 14.07 -16.71 17.28
N SER A 120 14.99 -16.40 16.36
CA SER A 120 16.34 -16.99 16.38
C SER A 120 17.24 -16.48 17.51
N SER A 121 16.91 -15.31 18.08
CA SER A 121 17.68 -14.67 19.16
C SER A 121 17.20 -15.04 20.57
N GLN A 122 16.10 -15.81 20.66
CA GLN A 122 15.51 -16.32 21.90
C GLN A 122 15.90 -17.79 22.09
#